data_AF-A0A5B9QHB5-F1
#
_entry.id   AF-A0A5B9QHB5-F1
#
_cell.length_a   1.000
_cell.length_b   1.000
_cell.length_c   1.000
_cell.angle_alpha   90.00
_cell.angle_beta   90.00
_cell.angle_gamma   90.00
#
_symmetry.space_group_name_H-M   'P 1'
#
loop_
_entity.id
_entity.type
_entity.pdbx_description
1 polymer ?
#
loop_
_entity_poly.entity_id
_entity_poly.type
_entity_poly.pdbx_seq_one_letter_code
_entity_poly.pdbx_strand_id
1 'polypeptide(L)'
;MPAPQSKHWCIFFVAVVGLLLIVVGLYFAAMSNPQRYSLNVEEDRKINLFGGLGLGCTLTGLAVLMTAVGYNTRTIPSQYRTNTNRGLGVGVLLQLIGLLLSLTGEVSVLIAVAFVIASLPAMVWGCMNYAQGKGFSSNVRWLGILGMVGLILLMVLPNKNSIPIDE
;
A
#
# COMPACT_ATOMS: atom_id res chain seq x y z
N MET A 1 7.05 -24.28 -24.08
CA MET A 1 6.08 -23.72 -23.11
C MET A 1 6.87 -23.02 -22.02
N PRO A 2 6.85 -21.68 -21.90
CA PRO A 2 7.56 -21.00 -20.82
C PRO A 2 6.91 -21.37 -19.47
N ALA A 3 7.75 -21.69 -18.49
CA ALA A 3 7.36 -22.18 -17.18
C ALA A 3 6.43 -21.21 -16.43
N PRO A 4 5.52 -21.70 -15.56
CA PRO A 4 4.59 -20.90 -14.76
C PRO A 4 5.26 -19.88 -13.82
N GLN A 5 6.59 -19.90 -13.71
CA GLN A 5 7.39 -19.03 -12.85
C GLN A 5 7.47 -17.57 -13.32
N SER A 6 7.32 -17.29 -14.63
CA SER A 6 7.51 -15.93 -15.18
C SER A 6 6.38 -14.95 -14.79
N LYS A 7 5.13 -15.44 -14.69
CA LYS A 7 3.96 -14.62 -14.33
C LYS A 7 4.07 -14.10 -12.88
N HIS A 8 4.57 -14.93 -11.95
CA HIS A 8 4.77 -14.55 -10.55
C HIS A 8 5.82 -13.45 -10.36
N TRP A 9 6.92 -13.51 -11.12
CA TRP A 9 7.96 -12.48 -11.10
C TRP A 9 7.49 -11.13 -11.64
N CYS A 10 6.64 -11.14 -12.68
CA CYS A 10 6.05 -9.92 -13.21
C CYS A 10 5.18 -9.22 -12.16
N ILE A 11 4.29 -9.95 -11.49
CA ILE A 11 3.41 -9.40 -10.45
C ILE A 11 4.22 -8.85 -9.27
N PHE A 12 5.27 -9.56 -8.85
CA PHE A 12 6.16 -9.08 -7.80
C PHE A 12 6.87 -7.79 -8.19
N PHE A 13 7.41 -7.72 -9.42
CA PHE A 13 8.07 -6.52 -9.92
C PHE A 13 7.11 -5.33 -9.93
N VAL A 14 5.87 -5.52 -10.40
CA VAL A 14 4.83 -4.48 -10.37
C VAL A 14 4.55 -4.02 -8.93
N ALA A 15 4.46 -4.93 -7.96
CA ALA A 15 4.26 -4.59 -6.56
C ALA A 15 5.45 -3.78 -5.97
N VAL A 16 6.69 -4.15 -6.31
CA VAL A 16 7.90 -3.43 -5.88
C VAL A 16 7.94 -2.03 -6.50
N VAL A 17 7.62 -1.88 -7.79
CA VAL A 17 7.51 -0.57 -8.45
C VAL A 17 6.45 0.29 -7.76
N GLY A 18 5.30 -0.28 -7.43
CA GLY A 18 4.25 0.40 -6.66
C GLY A 18 4.76 0.90 -5.30
N LEU A 19 5.48 0.08 -4.54
CA LEU A 19 6.08 0.48 -3.26
C LEU A 19 7.13 1.59 -3.43
N LEU A 20 8.00 1.48 -4.43
CA LEU A 20 9.03 2.50 -4.71
C LEU A 20 8.39 3.86 -5.03
N LEU A 21 7.32 3.87 -5.83
CA LEU A 21 6.55 5.09 -6.10
C LEU A 21 5.95 5.69 -4.82
N ILE A 22 5.41 4.87 -3.91
CA ILE A 22 4.92 5.34 -2.61
C ILE A 22 6.06 5.98 -1.80
N VAL A 23 7.22 5.33 -1.71
CA VAL A 23 8.37 5.86 -0.95
C VAL A 23 8.87 7.17 -1.54
N VAL A 24 9.01 7.26 -2.86
CA VAL A 24 9.41 8.48 -3.57
C VAL A 24 8.38 9.59 -3.39
N GLY A 25 7.08 9.25 -3.44
CA GLY A 25 5.99 10.20 -3.22
C GLY A 25 5.99 10.78 -1.81
N LEU A 26 6.16 9.93 -0.80
CA LEU A 26 6.29 10.35 0.61
C LEU A 26 7.55 11.20 0.84
N TYR A 27 8.66 10.89 0.17
CA TYR A 27 9.87 11.72 0.23
C TYR A 27 9.60 13.13 -0.32
N PHE A 28 8.95 13.26 -1.48
CA PHE A 28 8.60 14.57 -2.03
C PHE A 28 7.59 15.33 -1.17
N ALA A 29 6.61 14.64 -0.59
CA ALA A 29 5.67 15.23 0.36
C ALA A 29 6.37 15.69 1.66
N ALA A 30 7.38 14.97 2.14
CA ALA A 30 8.18 15.42 3.28
C ALA A 30 9.02 16.66 2.96
N MET A 31 9.52 16.76 1.72
CA MET A 31 10.25 17.92 1.23
C MET A 31 9.34 19.14 0.97
N SER A 32 8.01 18.97 0.93
CA SER A 32 7.03 20.06 0.77
C SER A 32 6.60 20.70 2.10
N ASN A 33 7.35 20.52 3.20
CA ASN A 33 6.93 21.02 4.51
C ASN A 33 6.93 22.57 4.58
N PRO A 34 5.78 23.20 4.89
CA PRO A 34 5.60 24.66 4.88
C PRO A 34 6.25 25.41 6.05
N GLN A 35 6.87 24.74 7.03
CA GLN A 35 7.61 25.43 8.11
C GLN A 35 8.78 26.31 7.61
N ARG A 36 9.11 26.27 6.31
CA ARG A 36 9.93 27.27 5.62
C ARG A 36 9.04 28.31 4.92
N TYR A 37 8.30 29.12 5.67
CA TYR A 37 7.67 30.31 5.08
C TYR A 37 8.76 31.35 4.82
N SER A 38 9.24 31.43 3.59
CA SER A 38 9.91 32.64 3.11
C SER A 38 8.87 33.51 2.40
N LEU A 39 9.04 34.83 2.48
CA LEU A 39 8.19 35.80 1.77
C LEU A 39 8.38 35.77 0.23
N ASN A 40 8.94 34.69 -0.31
CA ASN A 40 9.32 34.57 -1.71
C ASN A 40 8.37 33.63 -2.46
N VAL A 41 7.62 34.19 -3.40
CA VAL A 41 6.61 33.51 -4.24
C VAL A 41 7.20 32.31 -5.00
N GLU A 42 8.50 32.33 -5.32
CA GLU A 42 9.18 31.23 -6.00
C GLU A 42 9.39 30.00 -5.09
N GLU A 43 9.53 30.20 -3.78
CA GLU A 43 9.66 29.09 -2.81
C GLU A 43 8.30 28.45 -2.54
N ASP A 44 7.22 29.24 -2.42
CA ASP A 44 5.85 28.73 -2.31
C ASP A 44 5.44 27.88 -3.52
N ARG A 45 5.82 28.29 -4.73
CA ARG A 45 5.56 27.51 -5.95
C ARG A 45 6.26 26.14 -5.91
N LYS A 46 7.51 26.10 -5.43
CA LYS A 46 8.26 24.84 -5.29
C LYS A 46 7.64 23.93 -4.24
N ILE A 47 7.22 24.47 -3.10
CA ILE A 47 6.55 23.73 -2.04
C ILE A 47 5.28 23.04 -2.57
N ASN A 48 4.41 23.80 -3.24
CA ASN A 48 3.18 23.26 -3.83
C ASN A 48 3.45 22.23 -4.93
N LEU A 49 4.49 22.45 -5.75
CA LEU A 49 4.91 21.50 -6.79
C LEU A 49 5.37 20.18 -6.16
N PHE A 50 6.21 20.21 -5.13
CA PHE A 50 6.69 19.00 -4.44
C PHE A 50 5.56 18.27 -3.72
N GLY A 51 4.63 19.00 -3.09
CA GLY A 51 3.47 18.40 -2.44
C GLY A 51 2.54 17.71 -3.43
N GLY A 52 2.23 18.38 -4.55
CA GLY A 52 1.40 17.82 -5.62
C GLY A 52 2.04 16.60 -6.30
N LEU A 53 3.34 16.67 -6.64
CA LEU A 53 4.09 15.54 -7.18
C LEU A 53 4.16 14.37 -6.20
N GLY A 54 4.39 14.65 -4.92
CA GLY A 54 4.44 13.64 -3.85
C GLY A 54 3.12 12.89 -3.72
N LEU A 55 2.00 13.61 -3.70
CA LEU A 55 0.65 13.03 -3.70
C LEU A 55 0.38 12.19 -4.95
N GLY A 56 0.64 12.74 -6.14
CA GLY A 56 0.41 12.04 -7.40
C GLY A 56 1.19 10.72 -7.49
N CYS A 57 2.46 10.75 -7.08
CA CYS A 57 3.32 9.56 -7.05
C CYS A 57 2.81 8.52 -6.04
N THR A 58 2.40 8.96 -4.84
CA THR A 58 1.86 8.08 -3.79
C THR A 58 0.58 7.39 -4.23
N LEU A 59 -0.37 8.14 -4.80
CA LEU A 59 -1.64 7.60 -5.31
C LEU A 59 -1.41 6.60 -6.45
N THR A 60 -0.49 6.92 -7.36
CA THR A 60 -0.12 6.03 -8.46
C THR A 60 0.51 4.73 -7.95
N GLY A 61 1.48 4.83 -7.05
CA GLY A 61 2.15 3.66 -6.46
C GLY A 61 1.17 2.76 -5.71
N LEU A 62 0.23 3.35 -4.99
CA LEU A 62 -0.83 2.65 -4.28
C LEU A 62 -1.79 1.93 -5.23
N ALA A 63 -2.23 2.59 -6.31
CA ALA A 63 -3.07 1.99 -7.33
C ALA A 63 -2.38 0.77 -7.95
N VAL A 64 -1.11 0.92 -8.35
CA VAL A 64 -0.29 -0.16 -8.91
C VAL A 64 -0.17 -1.33 -7.95
N LEU A 65 0.12 -1.07 -6.66
CA LEU A 65 0.23 -2.09 -5.64
C LEU A 65 -1.10 -2.83 -5.41
N MET A 66 -2.22 -2.09 -5.33
CA MET A 66 -3.55 -2.68 -5.14
C MET A 66 -3.99 -3.50 -6.36
N THR A 67 -3.64 -3.10 -7.57
CA THR A 67 -3.87 -3.92 -8.78
C THR A 67 -3.07 -5.21 -8.73
N ALA A 68 -1.78 -5.16 -8.33
CA ALA A 68 -0.95 -6.34 -8.21
C ALA A 68 -1.49 -7.32 -7.15
N VAL A 69 -1.91 -6.79 -5.99
CA VAL A 69 -2.55 -7.57 -4.92
C VAL A 69 -3.88 -8.16 -5.41
N GLY A 70 -4.71 -7.37 -6.07
CA GLY A 70 -6.00 -7.79 -6.61
C GLY A 70 -5.88 -8.89 -7.66
N TYR A 71 -4.81 -8.89 -8.45
CA TYR A 71 -4.51 -9.98 -9.38
C TYR A 71 -4.08 -11.24 -8.62
N ASN A 72 -3.16 -11.11 -7.65
CA ASN A 72 -2.66 -12.24 -6.88
C ASN A 72 -3.76 -12.90 -6.02
N THR A 73 -4.69 -12.11 -5.48
CA THR A 73 -5.85 -12.62 -4.73
C THR A 73 -6.90 -13.36 -5.57
N ARG A 74 -6.81 -13.36 -6.91
CA ARG A 74 -7.71 -14.20 -7.74
C ARG A 74 -7.44 -15.69 -7.56
N THR A 75 -6.22 -16.04 -7.16
CA THR A 75 -5.82 -17.44 -6.94
C THR A 75 -6.24 -18.01 -5.59
N ILE A 76 -6.76 -17.17 -4.68
CA ILE A 76 -7.22 -17.60 -3.35
C ILE A 76 -8.75 -17.68 -3.29
N PRO A 77 -9.33 -18.45 -2.35
CA PRO A 77 -10.79 -18.58 -2.23
C PRO A 77 -11.51 -17.24 -2.02
N SER A 78 -12.73 -17.14 -2.57
CA SER A 78 -13.52 -15.90 -2.66
C SER A 78 -13.79 -15.23 -1.30
N GLN A 79 -13.99 -16.03 -0.24
CA GLN A 79 -14.19 -15.54 1.13
C GLN A 79 -12.96 -14.78 1.64
N TYR A 80 -11.77 -15.37 1.50
CA TYR A 80 -10.51 -14.75 1.92
C TYR A 80 -10.12 -13.57 1.02
N ARG A 81 -10.40 -13.67 -0.29
CA ARG A 81 -10.22 -12.57 -1.25
C ARG A 81 -11.02 -11.33 -0.84
N THR A 82 -12.30 -11.50 -0.52
CA THR A 82 -13.18 -10.38 -0.14
C THR A 82 -12.72 -9.73 1.17
N ASN A 83 -12.38 -10.55 2.17
CA ASN A 83 -11.87 -10.05 3.45
C ASN A 83 -10.52 -9.33 3.30
N THR A 84 -9.62 -9.89 2.48
CA THR A 84 -8.33 -9.25 2.16
C THR A 84 -8.56 -7.87 1.53
N ASN A 85 -9.38 -7.81 0.48
CA ASN A 85 -9.63 -6.57 -0.24
C ASN A 85 -10.29 -5.52 0.65
N ARG A 86 -11.20 -5.92 1.55
CA ARG A 86 -11.79 -5.02 2.55
C ARG A 86 -10.76 -4.52 3.55
N GLY A 87 -9.97 -5.41 4.15
CA GLY A 87 -8.97 -5.03 5.15
C GLY A 87 -7.91 -4.09 4.58
N LEU A 88 -7.34 -4.45 3.42
CA LEU A 88 -6.36 -3.61 2.73
C LEU A 88 -6.98 -2.30 2.24
N GLY A 89 -8.17 -2.34 1.64
CA GLY A 89 -8.86 -1.15 1.14
C GLY A 89 -9.16 -0.15 2.25
N VAL A 90 -9.70 -0.62 3.38
CA VAL A 90 -9.98 0.24 4.55
C VAL A 90 -8.68 0.82 5.13
N GLY A 91 -7.65 -0.01 5.35
CA GLY A 91 -6.37 0.47 5.90
C GLY A 91 -5.70 1.52 5.01
N VAL A 92 -5.68 1.26 3.70
CA VAL A 92 -5.17 2.20 2.70
C VAL A 92 -5.97 3.50 2.70
N LEU A 93 -7.30 3.43 2.75
CA LEU A 93 -8.17 4.61 2.76
C LEU A 93 -7.90 5.47 4.00
N LEU A 94 -7.76 4.85 5.18
CA LEU A 94 -7.43 5.58 6.41
C LEU A 94 -6.06 6.26 6.32
N GLN A 95 -5.06 5.60 5.74
CA GLN A 95 -3.74 6.21 5.50
C GLN A 95 -3.81 7.39 4.53
N LEU A 96 -4.60 7.30 3.46
CA LEU A 96 -4.80 8.41 2.54
C LEU A 96 -5.48 9.60 3.20
N ILE A 97 -6.50 9.35 4.03
CA ILE A 97 -7.16 10.42 4.81
C ILE A 97 -6.14 11.07 5.75
N GLY A 98 -5.36 10.29 6.50
CA GLY A 98 -4.31 10.82 7.37
C GLY A 98 -3.27 11.66 6.63
N LEU A 99 -2.85 11.22 5.44
CA LEU A 99 -1.92 11.95 4.57
C LEU A 99 -2.53 13.27 4.08
N LEU A 100 -3.76 13.26 3.58
CA LEU A 100 -4.44 14.45 3.11
C LEU A 100 -4.62 15.48 4.23
N LEU A 101 -5.05 15.03 5.42
CA LEU A 101 -5.16 15.90 6.60
C LEU A 101 -3.81 16.47 7.04
N SER A 102 -2.72 15.71 6.90
CA SER A 102 -1.37 16.20 7.19
C SER A 102 -0.93 17.28 6.21
N LEU A 103 -1.45 17.30 4.99
CA LEU A 103 -1.07 18.25 3.94
C LEU A 103 -1.89 19.53 3.98
N THR A 104 -3.11 19.53 4.53
CA THR A 104 -3.89 20.77 4.69
C THR A 104 -3.29 21.69 5.74
N GLY A 105 -2.46 21.18 6.66
CA GLY A 105 -1.83 21.97 7.73
C GLY A 105 -2.80 22.51 8.79
N GLU A 106 -4.11 22.40 8.56
CA GLU A 106 -5.18 22.81 9.48
C GLU A 106 -5.37 21.83 10.64
N VAL A 107 -4.90 20.60 10.46
CA VAL A 107 -5.12 19.50 11.40
C VAL A 107 -3.82 19.14 12.11
N SER A 108 -3.89 18.92 13.42
CA SER A 108 -2.71 18.58 14.21
C SER A 108 -2.06 17.29 13.70
N VAL A 109 -0.72 17.26 13.68
CA VAL A 109 0.08 16.07 13.32
C VAL A 109 -0.37 14.84 14.11
N LEU A 110 -0.82 15.04 15.35
CA LEU A 110 -1.35 13.98 16.21
C LEU A 110 -2.56 13.26 15.60
N ILE A 111 -3.47 13.98 14.95
CA ILE A 111 -4.65 13.40 14.29
C ILE A 111 -4.21 12.61 13.05
N ALA A 112 -3.29 13.16 12.23
CA ALA A 112 -2.75 12.43 11.07
C ALA A 112 -2.08 11.10 11.51
N VAL A 113 -1.29 11.13 12.58
CA VAL A 113 -0.69 9.93 13.20
C VAL A 113 -1.76 8.98 13.72
N ALA A 114 -2.83 9.48 14.35
CA ALA A 114 -3.93 8.64 14.84
C ALA A 114 -4.62 7.87 13.70
N PHE A 115 -4.83 8.49 12.54
CA PHE A 115 -5.36 7.81 11.34
C PHE A 115 -4.43 6.70 10.84
N VAL A 116 -3.11 6.96 10.84
CA VAL A 116 -2.12 5.93 10.47
C VAL A 116 -2.16 4.77 11.46
N ILE A 117 -2.19 5.02 12.77
CA ILE A 117 -2.30 3.96 13.78
C ILE A 117 -3.61 3.18 13.62
N ALA A 118 -4.74 3.87 13.42
CA ALA A 118 -6.04 3.25 13.21
C ALA A 118 -6.12 2.41 11.92
N SER A 119 -5.28 2.69 10.92
CA SER A 119 -5.18 1.88 9.71
C SER A 119 -4.52 0.51 9.93
N LEU A 120 -3.63 0.39 10.92
CA LEU A 120 -2.81 -0.81 11.13
C LEU A 120 -3.65 -2.05 11.42
N PRO A 121 -4.65 -2.04 12.33
CA PRO A 121 -5.50 -3.21 12.56
C PRO A 121 -6.21 -3.70 11.30
N ALA A 122 -6.70 -2.78 10.46
CA ALA A 122 -7.38 -3.13 9.20
C ALA A 122 -6.41 -3.76 8.19
N MET A 123 -5.21 -3.18 8.02
CA MET A 123 -4.17 -3.74 7.17
C MET A 123 -3.69 -5.11 7.66
N VAL A 124 -3.41 -5.24 8.95
CA VAL A 124 -3.00 -6.52 9.57
C VAL A 124 -4.07 -7.57 9.34
N TRP A 125 -5.34 -7.25 9.58
CA TRP A 125 -6.45 -8.16 9.31
C TRP A 125 -6.54 -8.57 7.84
N GLY A 126 -6.34 -7.63 6.91
CA GLY A 126 -6.26 -7.91 5.47
C GLY A 126 -5.12 -8.89 5.13
N CYS A 127 -3.91 -8.64 5.64
CA CYS A 127 -2.74 -9.50 5.46
C CYS A 127 -2.92 -10.90 6.09
N MET A 128 -3.56 -10.99 7.26
CA MET A 128 -3.88 -12.27 7.90
C MET A 128 -4.84 -13.09 7.04
N ASN A 129 -5.89 -12.47 6.48
CA ASN A 129 -6.80 -13.15 5.54
C ASN A 129 -6.09 -13.55 4.25
N TYR A 130 -5.16 -12.74 3.75
CA TYR A 130 -4.37 -13.08 2.57
C TYR A 130 -3.49 -14.31 2.80
N ALA A 131 -2.76 -14.34 3.92
CA ALA A 131 -1.93 -15.49 4.31
C ALA A 131 -2.77 -16.77 4.54
N GLN A 132 -3.95 -16.62 5.16
CA GLN A 132 -4.91 -17.72 5.32
C GLN A 132 -5.44 -18.23 3.98
N GLY A 133 -5.82 -17.33 3.08
CA GLY A 133 -6.29 -17.67 1.74
C GLY A 133 -5.26 -18.44 0.93
N LYS A 134 -3.96 -18.18 1.16
CA LYS A 134 -2.85 -18.93 0.56
C LYS A 134 -2.51 -20.25 1.26
N GLY A 135 -3.16 -20.59 2.37
CA GLY A 135 -2.94 -21.84 3.12
C GLY A 135 -1.78 -21.82 4.11
N PHE A 136 -1.33 -20.64 4.57
CA PHE A 136 -0.23 -20.54 5.53
C PHE A 136 -0.71 -20.61 7.01
N SER A 137 0.17 -21.17 7.86
CA SER A 137 -0.03 -21.33 9.30
C SER A 137 0.07 -20.01 10.06
N SER A 138 -0.30 -20.02 11.35
CA SER A 138 -0.45 -18.81 12.17
C SER A 138 0.79 -17.91 12.22
N ASN A 139 2.00 -18.47 12.15
CA ASN A 139 3.25 -17.69 12.26
C ASN A 139 3.47 -16.76 11.06
N VAL A 140 3.11 -17.19 9.86
CA VAL A 140 3.26 -16.39 8.62
C VAL A 140 2.21 -15.27 8.57
N ARG A 141 1.11 -15.38 9.32
CA ARG A 141 0.06 -14.35 9.38
C ARG A 141 0.55 -13.06 10.05
N TRP A 142 1.53 -13.17 10.95
CA TRP A 142 2.15 -12.02 11.63
C TRP A 142 2.99 -11.14 10.71
N LEU A 143 3.34 -11.59 9.49
CA LEU A 143 3.94 -10.73 8.47
C LEU A 143 3.07 -9.49 8.20
N GLY A 144 1.76 -9.56 8.43
CA GLY A 144 0.86 -8.41 8.31
C GLY A 144 1.23 -7.21 9.20
N ILE A 145 1.95 -7.42 10.32
CA ILE A 145 2.43 -6.33 11.20
C ILE A 145 3.40 -5.42 10.44
N LEU A 146 4.16 -5.96 9.49
CA LEU A 146 5.09 -5.17 8.66
C LEU A 146 4.38 -4.27 7.63
N GLY A 147 3.03 -4.24 7.64
CA GLY A 147 2.23 -3.42 6.74
C GLY A 147 2.44 -3.78 5.28
N MET A 148 2.75 -2.77 4.46
CA MET A 148 2.96 -2.93 3.01
C MET A 148 4.14 -3.84 2.66
N VAL A 149 5.21 -3.82 3.46
CA VAL A 149 6.37 -4.71 3.25
C VAL A 149 5.97 -6.16 3.49
N GLY A 150 5.21 -6.41 4.56
CA GLY A 150 4.65 -7.71 4.87
C GLY A 150 3.77 -8.26 3.75
N LEU A 151 2.93 -7.39 3.17
CA LEU A 151 2.07 -7.74 2.04
C LEU A 151 2.88 -8.18 0.81
N ILE A 152 3.97 -7.48 0.49
CA ILE A 152 4.85 -7.84 -0.64
C ILE A 152 5.54 -9.19 -0.40
N LEU A 153 6.03 -9.43 0.82
CA LEU A 153 6.61 -10.73 1.18
C LEU A 153 5.58 -11.85 1.04
N LEU A 154 4.34 -11.62 1.49
CA LEU A 154 3.25 -12.57 1.29
C LEU A 154 2.92 -12.78 -0.19
N MET A 155 3.07 -11.78 -1.06
CA MET A 155 2.85 -11.92 -2.50
C MET A 155 3.86 -12.85 -3.17
N VAL A 156 5.13 -12.82 -2.73
CA VAL A 156 6.21 -13.71 -3.20
C VAL A 156 5.96 -15.15 -2.78
N LEU A 157 5.34 -15.36 -1.62
CA LEU A 157 5.09 -16.71 -1.12
C LEU A 157 4.16 -17.49 -2.07
N PRO A 158 4.51 -18.76 -2.38
CA PRO A 158 3.71 -19.60 -3.27
C PRO A 158 2.34 -19.88 -2.63
N ASN A 159 1.31 -19.93 -3.46
CA ASN A 159 -0.04 -20.23 -3.00
C ASN A 159 -0.22 -21.75 -2.84
N LYS A 160 -0.37 -22.23 -1.61
CA LYS A 160 -0.58 -23.66 -1.30
C LYS A 160 -2.02 -24.10 -1.59
N ASN A 161 -2.96 -23.18 -1.58
CA ASN A 161 -4.39 -23.41 -1.81
C ASN A 161 -4.84 -22.81 -3.14
N SER A 162 -3.96 -22.81 -4.15
CA SER A 162 -4.28 -22.19 -5.44
C SER A 162 -5.44 -22.91 -6.11
N ILE A 163 -6.49 -22.15 -6.41
CA ILE A 163 -7.56 -22.58 -7.31
C ILE A 163 -7.01 -22.34 -8.74
N PRO A 164 -7.15 -23.30 -9.67
CA PRO A 164 -6.80 -23.07 -11.07
C PRO A 164 -7.54 -21.84 -11.59
N ILE A 165 -6.83 -20.93 -12.25
CA ILE A 165 -7.49 -19.80 -12.93
C ILE A 165 -7.94 -20.37 -14.28
N ASP A 166 -9.24 -20.56 -14.44
CA ASP A 166 -9.83 -20.87 -15.74
C ASP A 166 -9.64 -19.60 -16.62
N GLU A 167 -8.78 -19.71 -17.64
CA GLU A 167 -8.44 -18.63 -18.60
C GLU A 167 -9.64 -18.23 -19.47
#